data_AF-A0A1F3TX39-F1
#
_entry.id   AF-A0A1F3TX39-F1
#
_cell.length_a   1.000
_cell.length_b   1.000
_cell.length_c   1.000
_cell.angle_alpha   90.00
_cell.angle_beta   90.00
_cell.angle_gamma   90.00
#
_symmetry.space_group_name_H-M   'P 1'
#
loop_
_entity.id
_entity.type
_entity.pdbx_description
1 polymer ?
#
loop_
_entity_poly.entity_id
_entity_poly.type
_entity_poly.pdbx_seq_one_letter_code
_entity_poly.pdbx_strand_id
1 'polypeptide(L)'
;MEKIVIKIVIVAILASTFSCATDIQYKTMNQYGFGLEISKENDSNLSVFRGNTMTSKEAARRYSMLGAFEDCAEKKQYALVTMTKDLSSTQTSYQSYSTTSMIGQTPVVHTNSYPVAEMTPLFVTMYTCGANFRSIGVPDKIEEASRELVNPVTKDMTGGVLIIDDVNIKDSIFKKSDVILSLGKTRIPDLLTYFKVKDSLPLGLQDAKIIREGKIKTLKFKVIDDTLAVHDIYSNVWSVICQKIQTDGTYQACEKVSLFLSEQQKNLSK
;
A
#
# COMPACT_ATOMS: atom_id res chain seq x y z
N MET A 1 -35.50 67.98 -3.70
CA MET A 1 -36.12 67.50 -4.95
C MET A 1 -35.03 66.77 -5.71
N GLU A 2 -34.99 65.44 -5.59
CA GLU A 2 -35.46 64.49 -6.65
C GLU A 2 -34.61 64.60 -7.92
N LYS A 3 -33.99 63.56 -8.51
CA LYS A 3 -34.08 62.11 -8.36
C LYS A 3 -32.80 61.45 -8.94
N ILE A 4 -32.51 60.31 -8.33
CA ILE A 4 -31.62 59.20 -8.68
C ILE A 4 -31.61 58.84 -10.17
N VAL A 5 -30.41 58.67 -10.75
CA VAL A 5 -30.15 57.69 -11.83
C VAL A 5 -28.81 57.01 -11.54
N ILE A 6 -28.82 55.97 -10.71
CA ILE A 6 -27.70 55.02 -10.61
C ILE A 6 -28.07 53.84 -11.51
N LYS A 7 -27.38 53.73 -12.65
CA LYS A 7 -27.45 52.57 -13.53
C LYS A 7 -26.74 51.39 -12.88
N ILE A 8 -27.53 50.34 -12.72
CA ILE A 8 -27.24 48.95 -12.37
C ILE A 8 -25.91 48.45 -12.96
N VAL A 9 -25.03 47.93 -12.10
CA VAL A 9 -24.31 46.67 -12.32
C VAL A 9 -24.36 45.90 -11.00
N ILE A 10 -25.41 45.11 -10.83
CA ILE A 10 -25.46 44.07 -9.81
C ILE A 10 -24.60 42.92 -10.35
N VAL A 11 -23.31 42.96 -10.03
CA VAL A 11 -22.42 41.80 -10.08
C VAL A 11 -21.69 41.80 -8.76
N ALA A 12 -22.21 41.07 -7.77
CA ALA A 12 -21.45 40.51 -6.65
C ALA A 12 -22.36 40.10 -5.47
N ILE A 13 -23.43 39.34 -5.69
CA ILE A 13 -23.96 38.47 -4.62
C ILE A 13 -24.38 37.13 -5.23
N LEU A 14 -23.38 36.45 -5.80
CA LEU A 14 -23.32 34.99 -5.84
C LEU A 14 -21.91 34.62 -5.36
N ALA A 15 -21.53 35.15 -4.18
CA ALA A 15 -20.66 34.42 -3.28
C ALA A 15 -21.50 33.28 -2.68
N SER A 16 -21.97 32.39 -3.55
CA SER A 16 -22.27 31.03 -3.17
C SER A 16 -21.02 30.54 -2.47
N THR A 17 -21.20 30.12 -1.23
CA THR A 17 -20.30 29.28 -0.47
C THR A 17 -19.91 28.06 -1.31
N PHE A 18 -19.00 28.24 -2.26
CA PHE A 18 -18.13 27.17 -2.70
C PHE A 18 -17.32 26.83 -1.46
N SER A 19 -17.80 25.84 -0.72
CA SER A 19 -16.91 25.01 0.07
C SER A 19 -15.77 24.65 -0.89
N CYS A 20 -14.62 25.28 -0.73
CA CYS A 20 -13.38 24.91 -1.40
C CYS A 20 -12.95 23.55 -0.82
N ALA A 21 -13.75 22.51 -1.03
CA ALA A 21 -13.31 21.14 -0.85
C ALA A 21 -12.32 20.87 -1.98
N THR A 22 -11.08 21.25 -1.75
CA THR A 22 -9.95 20.84 -2.58
C THR A 22 -9.66 19.37 -2.28
N ASP A 23 -9.03 18.68 -3.23
CA ASP A 23 -8.50 17.33 -3.00
C ASP A 23 -7.68 17.28 -1.69
N ILE A 24 -7.84 16.20 -0.92
CA ILE A 24 -7.01 15.93 0.26
C ILE A 24 -5.60 15.61 -0.24
N GLN A 25 -4.72 16.60 -0.11
CA GLN A 25 -3.30 16.42 -0.32
C GLN A 25 -2.70 15.51 0.75
N TYR A 26 -1.55 14.90 0.45
CA TYR A 26 -0.77 14.13 1.40
C TYR A 26 -0.42 14.97 2.64
N LYS A 27 -1.14 14.76 3.75
CA LYS A 27 -0.87 15.32 5.08
C LYS A 27 -1.36 14.35 6.15
N THR A 28 -0.86 14.52 7.37
CA THR A 28 -1.35 13.84 8.57
C THR A 28 -2.86 14.03 8.72
N MET A 29 -3.54 13.01 9.24
CA MET A 29 -4.99 12.96 9.34
C MET A 29 -5.57 14.27 9.92
N ASN A 30 -6.46 14.91 9.17
CA ASN A 30 -7.13 16.14 9.60
C ASN A 30 -8.26 15.82 10.59
N GLN A 31 -8.86 16.88 11.16
CA GLN A 31 -9.97 16.77 12.12
C GLN A 31 -11.23 16.05 11.59
N TYR A 32 -11.32 15.83 10.28
CA TYR A 32 -12.42 15.12 9.62
C TYR A 32 -12.08 13.67 9.30
N GLY A 33 -10.91 13.17 9.73
CA GLY A 33 -10.47 11.80 9.48
C GLY A 33 -9.94 11.57 8.07
N PHE A 34 -9.62 12.61 7.30
CA PHE A 34 -8.99 12.48 5.99
C PHE A 34 -7.48 12.73 6.08
N GLY A 35 -6.69 11.95 5.35
CA GLY A 35 -5.24 12.03 5.33
C GLY A 35 -4.57 10.69 5.60
N LEU A 36 -3.30 10.75 5.96
CA LEU A 36 -2.47 9.59 6.22
C LEU A 36 -2.40 9.26 7.71
N GLU A 37 -2.49 7.98 8.03
CA GLU A 37 -2.26 7.40 9.34
C GLU A 37 -1.35 6.18 9.23
N ILE A 38 -0.39 6.06 10.16
CA ILE A 38 0.39 4.84 10.37
C ILE A 38 -0.17 4.13 11.61
N SER A 39 -0.62 2.90 11.44
CA SER A 39 -1.12 2.06 12.52
C SER A 39 -0.44 0.69 12.52
N LYS A 40 -0.72 -0.12 13.55
CA LYS A 40 -0.09 -1.43 13.72
C LYS A 40 -1.16 -2.48 14.04
N GLU A 41 -1.16 -3.58 13.30
CA GLU A 41 -2.11 -4.68 13.49
C GLU A 41 -1.38 -6.02 13.34
N ASN A 42 -1.49 -6.90 14.34
CA ASN A 42 -0.96 -8.26 14.32
C ASN A 42 0.48 -8.36 13.75
N ASP A 43 1.43 -7.65 14.39
CA ASP A 43 2.84 -7.54 14.01
C ASP A 43 3.16 -6.84 12.66
N SER A 44 2.15 -6.44 11.89
CA SER A 44 2.31 -5.72 10.62
C SER A 44 2.09 -4.22 10.79
N ASN A 45 2.87 -3.39 10.09
CA ASN A 45 2.59 -1.97 10.00
C ASN A 45 1.58 -1.72 8.88
N LEU A 46 0.68 -0.78 9.11
CA LEU A 46 -0.36 -0.38 8.18
C LEU A 46 -0.20 1.10 7.87
N SER A 47 -0.18 1.43 6.58
CA SER A 47 -0.29 2.81 6.12
C SER A 47 -1.66 2.99 5.50
N VAL A 48 -2.50 3.79 6.17
CA VAL A 48 -3.89 4.00 5.82
C VAL A 48 -4.03 5.41 5.27
N PHE A 49 -4.54 5.52 4.04
CA PHE A 49 -4.88 6.81 3.46
C PHE A 49 -6.37 6.93 3.19
N ARG A 50 -6.97 8.00 3.72
CA ARG A 50 -8.39 8.35 3.55
C ARG A 50 -8.50 9.64 2.75
N GLY A 51 -8.98 9.57 1.51
CA GLY A 51 -9.23 10.76 0.69
C GLY A 51 -10.68 11.24 0.79
N ASN A 52 -10.96 12.44 0.26
CA ASN A 52 -12.34 12.93 0.12
C ASN A 52 -12.88 12.62 -1.28
N THR A 53 -14.07 13.13 -1.60
CA THR A 53 -14.75 12.90 -2.90
C THR A 53 -14.04 13.51 -4.10
N MET A 54 -13.10 14.44 -3.86
CA MET A 54 -12.26 15.05 -4.89
C MET A 54 -10.94 14.29 -5.09
N THR A 55 -10.59 13.37 -4.18
CA THR A 55 -9.38 12.55 -4.28
C THR A 55 -9.59 11.38 -5.24
N SER A 56 -8.70 11.23 -6.22
CA SER A 56 -8.70 10.05 -7.11
C SER A 56 -8.25 8.78 -6.38
N LYS A 57 -8.74 7.60 -6.80
CA LYS A 57 -8.28 6.31 -6.27
C LYS A 57 -6.78 6.12 -6.46
N GLU A 58 -6.26 6.51 -7.61
CA GLU A 58 -4.85 6.38 -7.94
C GLU A 58 -3.97 7.23 -7.01
N ALA A 59 -4.40 8.46 -6.70
CA ALA A 59 -3.69 9.31 -5.74
C ALA A 59 -3.74 8.70 -4.34
N ALA A 60 -4.92 8.30 -3.85
CA ALA A 60 -5.09 7.68 -2.54
C ALA A 60 -4.25 6.40 -2.37
N ARG A 61 -4.23 5.54 -3.41
CA ARG A 61 -3.39 4.34 -3.44
C ARG A 61 -1.90 4.69 -3.28
N ARG A 62 -1.41 5.65 -4.09
CA ARG A 62 -0.01 6.09 -4.04
C ARG A 62 0.35 6.73 -2.70
N TYR A 63 -0.55 7.51 -2.11
CA TYR A 63 -0.34 8.11 -0.79
C TYR A 63 -0.23 7.06 0.32
N SER A 64 -1.06 6.01 0.29
CA SER A 64 -0.94 4.89 1.24
C SER A 64 0.41 4.15 1.08
N MET A 65 0.94 4.03 -0.14
CA MET A 65 2.25 3.42 -0.35
C MET A 65 3.39 4.36 0.09
N LEU A 66 3.25 5.67 -0.19
CA LEU A 66 4.24 6.68 0.21
C LEU A 66 4.38 6.74 1.73
N GLY A 67 3.28 6.63 2.47
CA GLY A 67 3.33 6.58 3.93
C GLY A 67 4.12 5.40 4.48
N ALA A 68 3.98 4.22 3.87
CA ALA A 68 4.81 3.05 4.20
C ALA A 68 6.30 3.32 3.94
N PHE A 69 6.59 3.99 2.81
CA PHE A 69 7.97 4.33 2.44
C PHE A 69 8.60 5.38 3.35
N GLU A 70 7.85 6.42 3.71
CA GLU A 70 8.30 7.47 4.63
C GLU A 70 8.59 6.87 6.01
N ASP A 71 7.68 6.08 6.57
CA ASP A 71 7.84 5.49 7.90
C ASP A 71 9.07 4.56 8.00
N CYS A 72 9.35 3.75 6.98
CA CYS A 72 10.56 2.92 6.99
C CYS A 72 11.83 3.74 6.75
N ALA A 73 11.80 4.76 5.89
CA ALA A 73 12.94 5.65 5.67
C ALA A 73 13.34 6.39 6.94
N GLU A 74 12.38 6.84 7.76
CA GLU A 74 12.63 7.45 9.07
C GLU A 74 13.34 6.49 10.04
N LYS A 75 13.10 5.18 9.89
CA LYS A 75 13.78 4.09 10.63
C LYS A 75 15.11 3.66 10.00
N LYS A 76 15.54 4.30 8.90
CA LYS A 76 16.71 3.93 8.10
C LYS A 76 16.63 2.50 7.55
N GLN A 77 15.43 2.12 7.10
CA GLN A 77 15.11 0.80 6.58
C GLN A 77 14.32 0.93 5.28
N TYR A 78 14.33 -0.12 4.44
CA TYR A 78 13.43 -0.16 3.29
C TYR A 78 12.08 -0.74 3.70
N ALA A 79 11.01 -0.25 3.09
CA ALA A 79 9.70 -0.85 3.21
C ALA A 79 9.53 -2.00 2.22
N LEU A 80 9.10 -3.15 2.74
CA LEU A 80 8.55 -4.24 1.96
C LEU A 80 7.03 -4.16 2.01
N VAL A 81 6.43 -3.70 0.91
CA VAL A 81 4.96 -3.68 0.76
C VAL A 81 4.49 -5.10 0.46
N THR A 82 3.75 -5.69 1.38
CA THR A 82 3.19 -7.05 1.21
C THR A 82 1.86 -7.00 0.46
N MET A 83 1.08 -5.94 0.67
CA MET A 83 -0.25 -5.80 0.06
C MET A 83 -0.73 -4.35 0.11
N THR A 84 -1.55 -3.97 -0.88
CA THR A 84 -2.35 -2.74 -0.84
C THR A 84 -3.81 -3.08 -1.15
N LYS A 85 -4.70 -2.85 -0.19
CA LYS A 85 -6.15 -3.09 -0.32
C LYS A 85 -6.90 -1.81 -0.65
N ASP A 86 -7.85 -1.90 -1.58
CA ASP A 86 -8.86 -0.88 -1.86
C ASP A 86 -10.10 -1.16 -1.00
N LEU A 87 -10.41 -0.26 -0.07
CA LEU A 87 -11.60 -0.27 0.78
C LEU A 87 -12.48 0.96 0.50
N SER A 88 -12.34 1.58 -0.68
CA SER A 88 -13.10 2.76 -1.07
C SER A 88 -14.60 2.48 -1.02
N SER A 89 -15.36 3.47 -0.57
CA SER A 89 -16.82 3.40 -0.57
C SER A 89 -17.40 4.31 -1.65
N THR A 90 -18.58 3.95 -2.16
CA THR A 90 -19.35 4.79 -3.08
C THR A 90 -20.73 4.98 -2.49
N GLN A 91 -21.12 6.23 -2.32
CA GLN A 91 -22.48 6.59 -1.92
C GLN A 91 -23.17 7.27 -3.09
N THR A 92 -24.43 6.92 -3.32
CA THR A 92 -25.26 7.60 -4.32
C THR A 92 -26.19 8.57 -3.60
N SER A 93 -26.02 9.86 -3.86
CA SER A 93 -26.95 10.90 -3.45
C SER A 93 -27.83 11.30 -4.65
N TYR A 94 -28.94 11.98 -4.40
CA TYR A 94 -29.78 12.54 -5.46
C TYR A 94 -29.69 14.05 -5.42
N GLN A 95 -29.18 14.65 -6.50
CA GLN A 95 -29.23 16.10 -6.65
C GLN A 95 -30.53 16.48 -7.35
N SER A 96 -31.22 17.45 -6.76
CA SER A 96 -32.49 17.96 -7.28
C SER A 96 -32.28 19.34 -7.89
N TYR A 97 -32.87 19.56 -9.05
CA TYR A 97 -32.99 20.87 -9.67
C TYR A 97 -34.44 21.14 -10.03
N SER A 98 -34.84 22.41 -10.02
CA SER A 98 -36.19 22.81 -10.38
C SER A 98 -36.17 23.61 -11.66
N THR A 99 -37.04 23.25 -12.60
CA THR A 99 -37.32 24.06 -13.79
C THR A 99 -38.74 24.60 -13.69
N THR A 100 -38.95 25.83 -14.14
CA THR A 100 -40.29 26.43 -14.18
C THR A 100 -40.75 26.49 -15.62
N SER A 101 -41.93 25.93 -15.91
CA SER A 101 -42.59 26.04 -17.20
C SER A 101 -43.90 26.83 -17.05
N MET A 102 -44.40 27.38 -18.16
CA MET A 102 -45.71 28.05 -18.18
C MET A 102 -46.73 27.15 -18.84
N ILE A 103 -47.84 26.86 -18.15
CA ILE A 103 -49.02 26.23 -18.75
C ILE A 103 -50.12 27.30 -18.76
N GLY A 104 -50.32 27.95 -19.91
CA GLY A 104 -51.12 29.16 -20.00
C GLY A 104 -50.43 30.34 -19.27
N GLN A 105 -51.13 30.96 -18.32
CA GLN A 105 -50.57 32.03 -17.46
C GLN A 105 -50.08 31.52 -16.10
N THR A 106 -50.18 30.21 -15.83
CA THR A 106 -49.82 29.62 -14.54
C THR A 106 -48.39 29.06 -14.60
N PRO A 107 -47.47 29.52 -13.73
CA PRO A 107 -46.15 28.91 -13.60
C PRO A 107 -46.26 27.56 -12.88
N VAL A 108 -45.66 26.53 -13.46
CA VAL A 108 -45.58 25.18 -12.91
C VAL A 108 -44.11 24.85 -12.65
N VAL A 109 -43.80 24.45 -11.41
CA VAL A 109 -42.45 24.03 -11.02
C VAL A 109 -42.33 22.52 -11.20
N HIS A 110 -41.38 22.10 -12.02
CA HIS A 110 -40.97 20.71 -12.16
C HIS A 110 -39.71 20.48 -11.36
N THR A 111 -39.78 19.61 -10.36
CA THR A 111 -38.59 19.15 -9.65
C THR A 111 -38.10 17.88 -10.30
N ASN A 112 -36.87 17.93 -10.81
CA ASN A 112 -36.18 16.77 -11.37
C ASN A 112 -35.04 16.39 -10.43
N SER A 113 -34.85 15.08 -10.23
CA SER A 113 -33.74 14.55 -9.46
C SER A 113 -32.92 13.62 -10.33
N TYR A 114 -31.59 13.74 -10.27
CA TYR A 114 -30.68 12.79 -10.90
C TYR A 114 -29.73 12.20 -9.85
N PRO A 115 -29.39 10.91 -9.98
CA PRO A 115 -28.43 10.27 -9.08
C PRO A 115 -27.03 10.84 -9.33
N VAL A 116 -26.29 11.09 -8.25
CA VAL A 116 -24.88 11.46 -8.25
C VAL A 116 -24.15 10.46 -7.38
N ALA A 117 -23.17 9.77 -7.94
CA ALA A 117 -22.31 8.86 -7.20
C ALA A 117 -21.07 9.61 -6.71
N GLU A 118 -20.87 9.63 -5.41
CA GLU A 118 -19.69 10.18 -4.75
C GLU A 118 -18.84 9.04 -4.18
N MET A 119 -17.55 9.05 -4.52
CA MET A 119 -16.61 8.01 -4.09
C MET A 119 -15.66 8.59 -3.05
N THR A 120 -15.54 7.93 -1.90
CA THR A 120 -14.55 8.28 -0.88
C THR A 120 -13.45 7.21 -0.88
N PRO A 121 -12.25 7.51 -1.42
CA PRO A 121 -11.20 6.51 -1.54
C PRO A 121 -10.56 6.19 -0.19
N LEU A 122 -10.37 4.90 0.06
CA LEU A 122 -9.71 4.38 1.25
C LEU A 122 -8.76 3.27 0.84
N PHE A 123 -7.47 3.47 1.08
CA PHE A 123 -6.45 2.46 0.78
C PHE A 123 -5.65 2.11 2.02
N VAL A 124 -5.40 0.81 2.20
CA VAL A 124 -4.60 0.27 3.30
C VAL A 124 -3.43 -0.49 2.71
N THR A 125 -2.22 -0.01 2.97
CA THR A 125 -0.98 -0.68 2.58
C THR A 125 -0.37 -1.38 3.79
N MET A 126 -0.25 -2.70 3.72
CA MET A 126 0.46 -3.52 4.71
C MET A 126 1.93 -3.60 4.34
N TYR A 127 2.80 -3.38 5.33
CA TYR A 127 4.24 -3.36 5.10
C TYR A 127 5.05 -3.74 6.34
N THR A 128 6.31 -4.08 6.09
CA THR A 128 7.35 -4.28 7.11
C THR A 128 8.59 -3.48 6.76
N CYS A 129 9.33 -3.01 7.77
CA CYS A 129 10.60 -2.33 7.56
C CYS A 129 11.77 -3.28 7.78
N GLY A 130 12.71 -3.31 6.84
CA GLY A 130 13.92 -4.14 6.90
C GLY A 130 15.16 -3.35 6.52
N ALA A 131 16.26 -3.53 7.25
CA ALA A 131 17.54 -2.89 6.92
C ALA A 131 18.27 -3.61 5.77
N ASN A 132 18.18 -4.93 5.75
CA ASN A 132 18.83 -5.78 4.75
C ASN A 132 17.79 -6.75 4.19
N PHE A 133 17.86 -7.03 2.90
CA PHE A 133 16.99 -7.99 2.24
C PHE A 133 17.81 -9.18 1.80
N ARG A 134 17.33 -10.36 2.22
CA ARG A 134 17.98 -11.61 1.88
C ARG A 134 17.11 -12.37 0.91
N SER A 135 17.70 -12.76 -0.21
CA SER A 135 17.06 -13.68 -1.15
C SER A 135 17.57 -15.09 -0.93
N ILE A 136 16.64 -16.04 -0.97
CA ILE A 136 16.90 -17.47 -0.82
C ILE A 136 16.44 -18.27 -2.04
N GLY A 137 16.06 -17.58 -3.12
CA GLY A 137 15.57 -18.21 -4.36
C GLY A 137 14.18 -18.83 -4.22
N VAL A 138 13.34 -18.38 -3.29
CA VAL A 138 11.91 -18.77 -3.19
C VAL A 138 11.08 -17.67 -3.87
N PRO A 139 10.04 -18.01 -4.66
CA PRO A 139 9.19 -17.00 -5.30
C PRO A 139 8.36 -16.23 -4.26
N ASP A 140 7.87 -15.06 -4.63
CA ASP A 140 7.06 -14.21 -3.75
C ASP A 140 5.68 -14.81 -3.42
N LYS A 141 5.20 -15.74 -4.24
CA LYS A 141 3.94 -16.44 -4.04
C LYS A 141 4.14 -17.68 -3.17
N ILE A 142 3.82 -17.50 -1.90
CA ILE A 142 3.86 -18.51 -0.85
C ILE A 142 2.62 -18.38 0.04
N GLU A 143 2.21 -19.49 0.64
CA GLU A 143 1.05 -19.56 1.53
C GLU A 143 1.39 -20.30 2.82
N GLU A 144 0.56 -20.16 3.84
CA GLU A 144 0.69 -20.94 5.06
C GLU A 144 0.25 -22.39 4.81
N ALA A 145 1.11 -23.35 5.15
CA ALA A 145 0.76 -24.76 5.17
C ALA A 145 0.24 -25.13 6.56
N SER A 146 -1.01 -25.60 6.62
CA SER A 146 -1.65 -25.93 7.89
C SER A 146 -0.96 -27.11 8.60
N ARG A 147 -1.19 -27.21 9.91
CA ARG A 147 -0.61 -28.26 10.76
C ARG A 147 -1.08 -29.65 10.33
N GLU A 148 -2.32 -29.75 9.85
CA GLU A 148 -2.96 -30.97 9.38
C GLU A 148 -2.29 -31.51 8.10
N LEU A 149 -1.78 -30.62 7.25
CA LEU A 149 -1.03 -30.99 6.04
C LEU A 149 0.36 -31.53 6.40
N VAL A 150 1.00 -30.93 7.40
CA VAL A 150 2.42 -31.17 7.74
C VAL A 150 2.59 -32.36 8.69
N ASN A 151 1.70 -32.50 9.67
CA ASN A 151 1.75 -33.51 10.74
C ASN A 151 1.95 -34.96 10.23
N PRO A 152 1.26 -35.44 9.18
CA PRO A 152 1.44 -36.82 8.70
C PRO A 152 2.90 -37.18 8.40
N VAL A 153 3.70 -36.19 7.99
CA VAL A 153 5.11 -36.35 7.62
C VAL A 153 6.05 -36.02 8.78
N THR A 154 5.82 -34.91 9.49
CA THR A 154 6.75 -34.42 10.54
C THR A 154 6.51 -35.02 11.91
N LYS A 155 5.30 -35.53 12.16
CA LYS A 155 4.81 -35.96 13.48
C LYS A 155 4.81 -34.83 14.52
N ASP A 156 4.83 -33.57 14.07
CA ASP A 156 4.65 -32.39 14.91
C ASP A 156 3.33 -31.66 14.55
N MET A 157 2.70 -31.01 15.53
CA MET A 157 1.48 -30.20 15.32
C MET A 157 1.85 -28.77 14.87
N THR A 158 2.85 -28.65 13.99
CA THR A 158 3.42 -27.37 13.57
C THR A 158 3.26 -27.19 12.06
N GLY A 159 2.85 -26.00 11.62
CA GLY A 159 2.63 -25.69 10.21
C GLY A 159 3.93 -25.54 9.41
N GLY A 160 3.84 -24.86 8.28
CA GLY A 160 4.97 -24.54 7.42
C GLY A 160 4.60 -23.48 6.39
N VAL A 161 5.45 -23.33 5.38
CA VAL A 161 5.18 -22.42 4.25
C VAL A 161 5.16 -23.20 2.95
N LEU A 162 4.03 -23.17 2.25
CA LEU A 162 3.81 -23.81 0.96
C LEU A 162 4.25 -22.89 -0.18
N ILE A 163 5.01 -23.44 -1.12
CA ILE A 163 5.35 -22.76 -2.38
C ILE A 163 4.27 -23.07 -3.41
N ILE A 164 3.52 -22.05 -3.82
CA ILE A 164 2.35 -22.21 -4.69
C ILE A 164 2.64 -21.99 -6.18
N ASP A 165 3.69 -21.22 -6.51
CA ASP A 165 4.03 -20.88 -7.90
C ASP A 165 5.29 -21.61 -8.37
N ASP A 166 5.40 -21.76 -9.69
CA ASP A 166 6.62 -22.30 -10.28
C ASP A 166 7.76 -21.31 -10.09
N VAL A 167 8.88 -21.83 -9.58
CA VAL A 167 10.04 -21.01 -9.27
C VAL A 167 10.79 -20.69 -10.56
N ASN A 168 10.42 -19.60 -11.23
CA ASN A 168 11.12 -19.06 -12.40
C ASN A 168 12.41 -18.30 -12.03
N ILE A 169 13.01 -18.62 -10.88
CA ILE A 169 14.29 -18.08 -10.46
C ILE A 169 15.35 -19.08 -10.92
N LYS A 170 16.19 -18.64 -11.86
CA LYS A 170 17.36 -19.40 -12.33
C LYS A 170 18.17 -19.83 -11.10
N ASP A 171 18.43 -21.13 -10.98
CA ASP A 171 19.16 -21.76 -9.87
C ASP A 171 18.42 -21.89 -8.53
N SER A 172 17.09 -21.73 -8.49
CA SER A 172 16.33 -22.12 -7.29
C SER A 172 16.35 -23.63 -7.08
N ILE A 173 16.64 -24.03 -5.85
CA ILE A 173 16.52 -25.43 -5.41
C ILE A 173 15.12 -25.79 -4.95
N PHE A 174 14.30 -24.77 -4.68
CA PHE A 174 12.93 -24.90 -4.23
C PHE A 174 12.01 -25.07 -5.43
N LYS A 175 10.93 -25.82 -5.24
CA LYS A 175 9.97 -26.15 -6.29
C LYS A 175 8.55 -25.89 -5.79
N LYS A 176 7.66 -25.69 -6.74
CA LYS A 176 6.22 -25.68 -6.48
C LYS A 176 5.81 -26.93 -5.69
N SER A 177 4.90 -26.74 -4.75
CA SER A 177 4.40 -27.76 -3.81
C SER A 177 5.39 -28.20 -2.72
N ASP A 178 6.59 -27.62 -2.65
CA ASP A 178 7.42 -27.80 -1.47
C ASP A 178 6.77 -27.11 -0.26
N VAL A 179 6.87 -27.74 0.90
CA VAL A 179 6.55 -27.12 2.17
C VAL A 179 7.83 -26.88 2.95
N ILE A 180 8.18 -25.62 3.20
CA ILE A 180 9.34 -25.23 4.00
C ILE A 180 9.00 -25.42 5.48
N LEU A 181 9.80 -26.23 6.17
CA LEU A 181 9.65 -26.51 7.59
C LEU A 181 10.65 -25.74 8.44
N SER A 182 11.88 -25.59 7.97
CA SER A 182 12.92 -24.82 8.68
C SER A 182 13.87 -24.16 7.70
N LEU A 183 14.42 -23.02 8.10
CA LEU A 183 15.54 -22.36 7.44
C LEU A 183 16.69 -22.23 8.44
N GLY A 184 17.85 -22.74 8.07
CA GLY A 184 18.95 -22.96 9.00
C GLY A 184 18.52 -23.84 10.17
N LYS A 185 18.70 -23.33 11.40
CA LYS A 185 18.33 -24.03 12.64
C LYS A 185 16.92 -23.68 13.13
N THR A 186 16.21 -22.78 12.46
CA THR A 186 14.95 -22.22 12.97
C THR A 186 13.74 -22.88 12.31
N ARG A 187 12.82 -23.41 13.11
CA ARG A 187 11.52 -23.95 12.66
C ARG A 187 10.62 -22.81 12.19
N ILE A 188 9.93 -23.01 11.08
CA ILE A 188 8.98 -22.08 10.47
C ILE A 188 7.55 -22.62 10.69
N PRO A 189 6.82 -22.15 11.72
CA PRO A 189 5.44 -22.56 11.96
C PRO A 189 4.42 -21.87 11.05
N ASP A 190 4.73 -20.66 10.59
CA ASP A 190 3.81 -19.77 9.87
C ASP A 190 4.58 -18.79 8.94
N LEU A 191 3.81 -18.05 8.14
CA LEU A 191 4.33 -17.13 7.12
C LEU A 191 5.09 -15.93 7.74
N LEU A 192 4.63 -15.42 8.88
CA LEU A 192 5.27 -14.30 9.55
C LEU A 192 6.67 -14.66 10.04
N THR A 193 6.79 -15.85 10.65
CA THR A 193 8.07 -16.40 11.11
C THR A 193 9.00 -16.67 9.93
N TYR A 194 8.47 -17.13 8.79
CA TYR A 194 9.27 -17.29 7.57
C TYR A 194 9.98 -16.01 7.16
N PHE A 195 9.25 -14.89 7.04
CA PHE A 195 9.86 -13.61 6.64
C PHE A 195 10.91 -13.13 7.66
N LYS A 196 10.57 -13.18 8.96
CA LYS A 196 11.50 -12.82 10.04
C LYS A 196 12.79 -13.64 9.99
N VAL A 197 12.67 -14.97 9.81
CA VAL A 197 13.83 -15.86 9.74
C VAL A 197 14.64 -15.61 8.48
N LYS A 198 13.99 -15.55 7.31
CA LYS A 198 14.64 -15.33 6.00
C LYS A 198 15.59 -14.13 6.05
N ASP A 199 15.12 -13.00 6.57
CA ASP A 199 15.90 -11.76 6.62
C ASP A 199 17.02 -11.79 7.67
N SER A 200 16.96 -12.75 8.63
CA SER A 200 17.97 -12.96 9.67
C SER A 200 19.02 -14.05 9.36
N LEU A 201 18.86 -14.82 8.27
CA LEU A 201 19.76 -15.93 7.90
C LEU A 201 21.17 -15.49 7.44
N PRO A 202 22.27 -15.99 8.02
CA PRO A 202 23.61 -15.61 7.59
C PRO A 202 23.83 -15.82 6.08
N LEU A 203 24.58 -14.89 5.45
CA LEU A 203 24.95 -14.99 4.04
C LEU A 203 25.72 -16.28 3.75
N GLY A 204 25.59 -16.79 2.53
CA GLY A 204 26.26 -18.02 2.08
C GLY A 204 25.34 -19.24 2.13
N LEU A 205 25.93 -20.43 2.20
CA LEU A 205 25.18 -21.69 2.14
C LEU A 205 24.48 -21.98 3.48
N GLN A 206 23.18 -22.23 3.41
CA GLN A 206 22.31 -22.61 4.52
C GLN A 206 21.54 -23.88 4.18
N ASP A 207 21.09 -24.58 5.23
CA ASP A 207 20.25 -25.77 5.09
C ASP A 207 18.76 -25.39 5.26
N ALA A 208 17.90 -25.90 4.39
CA ALA A 208 16.45 -25.86 4.55
C ALA A 208 15.93 -27.28 4.74
N LYS A 209 15.03 -27.48 5.71
CA LYS A 209 14.23 -28.71 5.75
C LYS A 209 12.90 -28.44 5.07
N ILE A 210 12.56 -29.29 4.11
CA ILE A 210 11.32 -29.19 3.35
C ILE A 210 10.59 -30.53 3.34
N ILE A 211 9.28 -30.50 3.06
CA ILE A 211 8.54 -31.67 2.57
C ILE A 211 8.51 -31.57 1.05
N ARG A 212 8.95 -32.64 0.38
CA ARG A 212 8.80 -32.83 -1.07
C ARG A 212 8.41 -34.28 -1.32
N GLU A 213 7.33 -34.49 -2.07
CA GLU A 213 6.81 -35.83 -2.38
C GLU A 213 6.54 -36.66 -1.10
N GLY A 214 5.99 -36.02 -0.07
CA GLY A 214 5.65 -36.66 1.21
C GLY A 214 6.84 -37.07 2.09
N LYS A 215 8.06 -36.65 1.75
CA LYS A 215 9.28 -36.95 2.55
C LYS A 215 9.98 -35.67 2.98
N ILE A 216 10.57 -35.70 4.17
CA ILE A 216 11.45 -34.63 4.63
C ILE A 216 12.78 -34.73 3.87
N LYS A 217 13.15 -33.65 3.19
CA LYS A 217 14.44 -33.49 2.52
C LYS A 217 15.17 -32.29 3.14
N THR A 218 16.50 -32.41 3.26
CA THR A 218 17.36 -31.27 3.57
C THR A 218 17.98 -30.78 2.28
N LEU A 219 17.75 -29.50 1.95
CA LEU A 219 18.31 -28.85 0.77
C LEU A 219 19.30 -27.77 1.18
N LYS A 220 20.37 -27.60 0.40
CA LYS A 220 21.34 -26.51 0.59
C LYS A 220 21.02 -25.36 -0.35
N PHE A 221 20.64 -24.21 0.21
CA PHE A 221 20.39 -22.97 -0.55
C PHE A 221 21.46 -21.93 -0.23
N LYS A 222 21.70 -21.04 -1.18
CA LYS A 222 22.56 -19.88 -0.97
C LYS A 222 21.69 -18.70 -0.58
N VAL A 223 21.97 -18.11 0.57
CA VAL A 223 21.47 -16.80 0.97
C VAL A 223 22.36 -15.76 0.31
N ILE A 224 21.75 -14.92 -0.51
CA ILE A 224 22.40 -13.78 -1.13
C ILE A 224 21.85 -12.49 -0.54
N ASP A 225 22.71 -11.48 -0.49
CA ASP A 225 22.28 -10.12 -0.20
C ASP A 225 21.61 -9.57 -1.46
N ASP A 226 20.33 -9.22 -1.33
CA ASP A 226 19.51 -8.66 -2.40
C ASP A 226 19.10 -7.21 -2.10
N THR A 227 19.75 -6.60 -1.10
CA THR A 227 19.44 -5.25 -0.63
C THR A 227 19.61 -4.22 -1.74
N LEU A 228 20.57 -4.40 -2.64
CA LEU A 228 20.76 -3.54 -3.83
C LEU A 228 19.58 -3.66 -4.82
N ALA A 229 19.10 -4.87 -5.12
CA ALA A 229 17.98 -5.05 -6.03
C ALA A 229 16.68 -4.49 -5.43
N VAL A 230 16.47 -4.69 -4.12
CA VAL A 230 15.34 -4.09 -3.39
C VAL A 230 15.47 -2.57 -3.36
N HIS A 231 16.67 -2.02 -3.15
CA HIS A 231 16.93 -0.58 -3.27
C HIS A 231 16.51 -0.05 -4.64
N ASP A 232 16.84 -0.73 -5.72
CA ASP A 232 16.52 -0.27 -7.08
C ASP A 232 15.02 -0.35 -7.38
N ILE A 233 14.33 -1.42 -6.95
CA ILE A 233 12.87 -1.52 -7.03
C ILE A 233 12.22 -0.40 -6.22
N TYR A 234 12.68 -0.21 -4.99
CA TYR A 234 12.19 0.82 -4.09
C TYR A 234 12.38 2.22 -4.69
N SER A 235 13.55 2.51 -5.25
CA SER A 235 13.88 3.77 -5.93
C SER A 235 12.99 3.99 -7.16
N ASN A 236 12.70 2.95 -7.92
CA ASN A 236 11.82 3.04 -9.10
C ASN A 236 10.35 3.29 -8.70
N VAL A 237 9.83 2.56 -7.73
CA VAL A 237 8.44 2.75 -7.25
C VAL A 237 8.30 4.12 -6.59
N TRP A 238 9.29 4.53 -5.78
CA TRP A 238 9.38 5.86 -5.18
C TRP A 238 9.37 6.97 -6.24
N SER A 239 10.25 6.90 -7.25
CA SER A 239 10.37 7.95 -8.27
C SER A 239 9.08 8.12 -9.06
N VAL A 240 8.36 7.03 -9.36
CA VAL A 240 7.05 7.08 -10.03
C VAL A 240 5.98 7.76 -9.17
N ILE A 241 5.97 7.52 -7.86
CA ILE A 241 5.02 8.17 -6.94
C ILE A 241 5.33 9.67 -6.84
N CYS A 242 6.60 10.02 -6.66
CA CYS A 242 7.05 11.40 -6.45
C CYS A 242 7.01 12.26 -7.72
N GLN A 243 7.19 11.67 -8.91
CA GLN A 243 7.02 12.39 -10.17
C GLN A 243 5.56 12.69 -10.49
N LYS A 244 4.63 11.82 -10.06
CA LYS A 244 3.21 11.94 -10.42
C LYS A 244 2.38 12.73 -9.41
N ILE A 245 2.94 13.09 -8.26
CA ILE A 245 2.19 13.83 -7.23
C ILE A 245 3.04 14.96 -6.64
N GLN A 246 2.81 16.16 -7.13
CA GLN A 246 3.45 17.37 -6.64
C GLN A 246 2.45 18.17 -5.79
N THR A 247 2.46 17.89 -4.49
CA THR A 247 1.79 18.68 -3.44
C THR A 247 2.83 18.96 -2.35
N ASP A 248 2.69 20.05 -1.59
CA ASP A 248 3.70 20.46 -0.60
C ASP A 248 4.06 19.34 0.40
N GLY A 249 3.07 18.54 0.82
CA GLY A 249 3.29 17.43 1.75
C GLY A 249 3.94 16.20 1.12
N THR A 250 3.66 15.89 -0.15
CA THR A 250 4.39 14.80 -0.83
C THR A 250 5.84 15.17 -1.08
N TYR A 251 6.14 16.43 -1.36
CA TYR A 251 7.50 16.88 -1.61
C TYR A 251 8.43 16.55 -0.43
N GLN A 252 8.00 16.85 0.80
CA GLN A 252 8.79 16.57 2.01
C GLN A 252 9.01 15.08 2.23
N ALA A 253 7.98 14.25 2.10
CA ALA A 253 8.11 12.79 2.20
C ALA A 253 9.05 12.23 1.12
N CYS A 254 8.91 12.73 -0.11
CA CYS A 254 9.76 12.35 -1.24
C CYS A 254 11.22 12.73 -1.01
N GLU A 255 11.50 13.90 -0.44
CA GLU A 255 12.85 14.35 -0.09
C GLU A 255 13.48 13.46 0.99
N LYS A 256 12.75 13.17 2.07
CA LYS A 256 13.23 12.25 3.13
C LYS A 256 13.62 10.89 2.58
N VAL A 257 12.75 10.30 1.75
CA VAL A 257 13.01 9.00 1.12
C VAL A 257 14.19 9.09 0.15
N SER A 258 14.32 10.17 -0.62
CA SER A 258 15.47 10.39 -1.52
C SER A 258 16.79 10.44 -0.77
N LEU A 259 16.83 11.17 0.36
CA LEU A 259 18.01 11.30 1.20
C LEU A 259 18.43 9.94 1.72
N PHE A 260 17.49 9.17 2.28
CA PHE A 260 17.73 7.81 2.74
C PHE A 260 18.33 6.93 1.63
N LEU A 261 17.72 6.90 0.44
CA LEU A 261 18.21 6.09 -0.69
C LEU A 261 19.64 6.50 -1.10
N SER A 262 19.91 7.80 -1.18
CA SER A 262 21.23 8.33 -1.53
C SER A 262 22.32 7.95 -0.51
N GLU A 263 21.96 7.88 0.78
CA GLU A 263 22.87 7.44 1.85
C GLU A 263 23.14 5.94 1.76
N GLN A 264 22.11 5.13 1.50
CA GLN A 264 22.29 3.68 1.36
C GLN A 264 23.12 3.33 0.12
N GLN A 265 22.91 3.99 -1.01
CA GLN A 265 23.68 3.74 -2.23
C GLN A 265 25.19 3.98 -2.02
N LYS A 266 25.57 5.03 -1.27
CA LYS A 266 26.97 5.30 -0.90
C LYS A 266 27.59 4.22 -0.01
N ASN A 267 26.77 3.55 0.80
CA ASN A 267 27.22 2.45 1.67
C ASN A 267 27.32 1.13 0.91
N LEU A 268 26.47 0.92 -0.10
CA LEU A 268 26.47 -0.29 -0.93
C LEU A 268 27.55 -0.26 -2.03
N SER A 269 28.07 0.91 -2.39
CA SER A 269 29.16 1.08 -3.38
C SER A 269 30.58 0.98 -2.80
N LYS A 270 30.73 0.65 -1.51
CA LYS A 270 32.01 0.47 -0.82
C LYS A 270 32.31 -1.01 -0.60
#